data_AF-A0A954X6R4-F1
#
_entry.id   AF-A0A954X6R4-F1
#
_cell.length_a   1.000
_cell.length_b   1.000
_cell.length_c   1.000
_cell.angle_alpha   90.00
_cell.angle_beta   90.00
_cell.angle_gamma   90.00
#
_symmetry.space_group_name_H-M   'P 1'
#
loop_
_entity.id
_entity.type
_entity.pdbx_description
1 polymer ?
#
loop_
_entity_poly.entity_id
_entity_poly.type
_entity_poly.pdbx_seq_one_letter_code
_entity_poly.pdbx_strand_id
1 'polypeptide(L)'
;MANNSEDLAEVAEWLEKYPNLVVEPASRIGELGRQPYTARKFFLKYADRILFGTDGPWPEQRIHLYWRFFETFDENFPYSEKEFPPQGFWNIYGISLPEDVLRKVYHENAARIIPGVKERLEKFEARE
;
A
#
# COMPACT_ATOMS: atom_id res chain seq x y z
N MET A 1 1.64 3.42 6.95
CA MET A 1 1.32 4.78 6.45
C MET A 1 1.72 5.84 7.49
N ALA A 2 2.97 6.30 7.49
CA ALA A 2 3.51 7.31 8.43
C ALA A 2 3.15 7.11 9.92
N ASN A 3 3.01 5.85 10.36
CA ASN A 3 2.52 5.48 11.70
C ASN A 3 1.14 6.03 12.11
N ASN A 4 0.30 6.47 11.15
CA ASN A 4 -1.02 7.05 11.44
C ASN A 4 -2.05 6.64 10.37
N SER A 5 -2.23 5.33 10.20
CA SER A 5 -3.08 4.76 9.14
C SER A 5 -4.59 4.81 9.48
N GLU A 6 -4.89 5.09 10.74
CA GLU A 6 -6.20 5.32 11.32
C GLU A 6 -6.75 6.73 11.01
N ASP A 7 -5.86 7.71 10.79
CA ASP A 7 -6.20 9.09 10.44
C ASP A 7 -5.47 9.53 9.16
N LEU A 8 -6.09 9.22 8.01
CA LEU A 8 -5.56 9.61 6.70
C LEU A 8 -5.68 11.11 6.42
N ALA A 9 -6.48 11.87 7.18
CA ALA A 9 -6.56 13.32 7.02
C ALA A 9 -5.27 13.97 7.55
N GLU A 10 -4.79 13.55 8.71
CA GLU A 10 -3.52 14.03 9.26
C GLU A 10 -2.33 13.64 8.37
N VAL A 11 -2.29 12.40 7.86
CA VAL A 11 -1.24 11.99 6.90
C VAL A 11 -1.30 12.82 5.62
N ALA A 12 -2.50 13.17 5.14
CA ALA A 12 -2.67 14.03 3.98
C ALA A 12 -2.08 15.42 4.24
N GLU A 13 -2.32 16.01 5.41
CA GLU A 13 -1.71 17.30 5.80
C GLU A 13 -0.18 17.24 5.80
N TRP A 14 0.41 16.16 6.32
CA TRP A 14 1.86 15.98 6.28
C TRP A 14 2.40 15.89 4.85
N LEU A 15 1.70 15.18 3.98
CA LEU A 15 2.06 15.10 2.56
C LEU A 15 1.96 16.47 1.87
N GLU A 16 0.94 17.28 2.15
CA GLU A 16 0.88 18.65 1.59
C GLU A 16 1.99 19.55 2.13
N LYS A 17 2.34 19.40 3.42
CA LYS A 17 3.36 20.22 4.08
C LYS A 17 4.79 19.86 3.66
N TYR A 18 5.07 18.58 3.46
CA TYR A 18 6.42 18.08 3.20
C TYR A 18 6.50 17.46 1.79
N PRO A 19 6.98 18.21 0.77
CA PRO A 19 6.94 17.75 -0.62
C PRO A 19 7.82 16.52 -0.88
N ASN A 20 8.84 16.29 -0.05
CA ASN A 20 9.76 15.15 -0.12
C ASN A 20 9.33 13.96 0.75
N LEU A 21 8.19 14.04 1.45
CA LEU A 21 7.66 12.92 2.23
C LEU A 21 7.04 11.88 1.29
N VAL A 22 7.43 10.63 1.49
CA VAL A 22 6.87 9.45 0.83
C VAL A 22 6.46 8.46 1.90
N VAL A 23 5.33 7.78 1.70
CA VAL A 23 4.74 6.87 2.68
C VAL A 23 4.54 5.48 2.08
N GLU A 24 4.39 4.47 2.94
CA GLU A 24 4.04 3.11 2.50
C GLU A 24 3.14 2.42 3.55
N PRO A 25 2.38 1.38 3.16
CA PRO A 25 1.43 0.72 4.04
C PRO A 25 2.08 0.03 5.25
N ALA A 26 3.21 -0.65 5.08
CA ALA A 26 3.77 -1.62 6.03
C ALA A 26 2.67 -2.58 6.50
N SER A 27 2.73 -3.04 7.75
CA SER A 27 1.75 -3.88 8.43
C SER A 27 0.42 -3.16 8.78
N ARG A 28 -0.12 -2.32 7.89
CA ARG A 28 -1.28 -1.45 8.18
C ARG A 28 -2.49 -1.61 7.25
N ILE A 29 -2.53 -2.62 6.38
CA ILE A 29 -3.72 -2.86 5.54
C ILE A 29 -4.98 -3.13 6.37
N GLY A 30 -4.85 -3.62 7.61
CA GLY A 30 -5.94 -3.74 8.58
C GLY A 30 -6.64 -2.41 8.88
N GLU A 31 -5.88 -1.33 9.09
CA GLU A 31 -6.41 0.01 9.37
C GLU A 31 -6.92 0.71 8.10
N LEU A 32 -6.25 0.49 6.97
CA LEU A 32 -6.65 1.09 5.70
C LEU A 32 -7.94 0.47 5.18
N GLY A 33 -8.03 -0.85 5.23
CA GLY A 33 -9.14 -1.61 4.66
C GLY A 33 -10.40 -1.62 5.51
N ARG A 34 -10.38 -1.14 6.76
CA ARG A 34 -11.62 -0.82 7.51
C ARG A 34 -12.25 0.52 7.11
N GLN A 35 -11.55 1.34 6.31
CA GLN A 35 -12.01 2.63 5.78
C GLN A 35 -11.85 2.72 4.25
N PRO A 36 -12.41 1.77 3.48
CA PRO A 36 -12.04 1.54 2.08
C PRO A 36 -12.24 2.75 1.18
N TYR A 37 -13.32 3.53 1.36
CA TYR A 37 -13.57 4.72 0.54
C TYR A 37 -12.57 5.85 0.80
N THR A 38 -12.17 6.04 2.07
CA THR A 38 -11.18 7.05 2.46
C THR A 38 -9.81 6.63 1.97
N ALA A 39 -9.43 5.37 2.21
CA ALA A 39 -8.19 4.79 1.71
C ALA A 39 -8.09 4.90 0.18
N ARG A 40 -9.12 4.49 -0.56
CA ARG A 40 -9.14 4.62 -2.02
C ARG A 40 -8.90 6.05 -2.48
N LYS A 41 -9.64 7.02 -1.95
CA LYS A 41 -9.47 8.45 -2.30
C LYS A 41 -8.06 8.94 -1.99
N PHE A 42 -7.48 8.52 -0.88
CA PHE A 42 -6.12 8.85 -0.48
C PHE A 42 -5.08 8.31 -1.47
N PHE A 43 -5.19 7.02 -1.83
CA PHE A 43 -4.27 6.39 -2.79
C PHE A 43 -4.36 7.02 -4.17
N LEU A 44 -5.56 7.38 -4.64
CA LEU A 44 -5.73 8.08 -5.91
C LEU A 44 -5.10 9.48 -5.88
N LYS A 45 -5.32 10.24 -4.80
CA LYS A 45 -4.81 11.62 -4.70
C LYS A 45 -3.28 11.67 -4.58
N TYR A 46 -2.69 10.72 -3.85
CA TYR A 46 -1.26 10.72 -3.53
C TYR A 46 -0.49 9.58 -4.21
N ALA A 47 -0.98 9.11 -5.35
CA ALA A 47 -0.40 7.95 -6.06
C ALA A 47 1.11 8.08 -6.32
N ASP A 48 1.62 9.28 -6.58
CA ASP A 48 3.05 9.55 -6.81
C ASP A 48 3.90 9.61 -5.52
N ARG A 49 3.33 9.35 -4.34
CA ARG A 49 4.04 9.43 -3.04
C ARG A 49 3.77 8.25 -2.13
N ILE A 50 3.29 7.15 -2.69
CA ILE A 50 3.03 5.92 -1.95
C ILE A 50 3.89 4.80 -2.55
N LEU A 51 4.69 4.13 -1.71
CA LEU A 51 5.41 2.90 -2.08
C LEU A 51 4.63 1.68 -1.61
N PHE A 52 4.98 0.53 -2.18
CA PHE A 52 4.60 -0.76 -1.68
C PHE A 52 5.55 -1.21 -0.56
N GLY A 53 4.99 -1.78 0.50
CA GLY A 53 5.73 -2.37 1.61
C GLY A 53 4.80 -3.15 2.53
N THR A 54 5.29 -4.30 3.02
CA THR A 54 4.51 -5.29 3.79
C THR A 54 5.04 -5.52 5.21
N ASP A 55 6.10 -4.81 5.61
CA ASP A 55 6.83 -5.02 6.87
C ASP A 55 7.46 -6.43 7.01
N GLY A 56 8.22 -6.81 5.98
CA GLY A 56 9.03 -8.03 5.93
C GLY A 56 8.46 -9.15 5.05
N PRO A 57 9.33 -10.06 4.55
CA PRO A 57 8.89 -11.24 3.81
C PRO A 57 8.56 -12.37 4.78
N TRP A 58 7.28 -12.57 5.09
CA TRP A 58 6.73 -13.75 5.78
C TRP A 58 5.22 -13.77 5.53
N PRO A 59 4.60 -14.96 5.36
CA PRO A 59 4.72 -15.89 4.23
C PRO A 59 4.06 -15.34 2.94
N GLU A 60 4.09 -16.08 1.82
CA GLU A 60 3.52 -15.67 0.51
C GLU A 60 2.05 -15.19 0.61
N GLN A 61 1.28 -15.80 1.51
CA GLN A 61 -0.10 -15.43 1.82
C GLN A 61 -0.23 -13.95 2.19
N ARG A 62 0.75 -13.34 2.85
CA ARG A 62 0.73 -11.90 3.14
C ARG A 62 0.69 -11.09 1.85
N ILE A 63 1.47 -11.44 0.84
CA ILE A 63 1.47 -10.73 -0.44
C ILE A 63 0.11 -10.87 -1.13
N HIS A 64 -0.46 -12.07 -1.15
CA HIS A 64 -1.81 -12.31 -1.68
C HIS A 64 -2.88 -11.45 -1.01
N LEU A 65 -2.79 -11.24 0.31
CA LEU A 65 -3.72 -10.36 1.03
C LEU A 65 -3.56 -8.87 0.63
N TYR A 66 -2.34 -8.43 0.33
CA TYR A 66 -2.08 -7.07 -0.14
C TYR A 66 -2.58 -6.88 -1.57
N TRP A 67 -2.35 -7.84 -2.47
CA TRP A 67 -2.92 -7.82 -3.82
C TRP A 67 -4.45 -7.82 -3.77
N ARG A 68 -5.04 -8.69 -2.96
CA ARG A 68 -6.49 -8.71 -2.74
C ARG A 68 -7.00 -7.35 -2.26
N PHE A 69 -6.32 -6.74 -1.29
CA PHE A 69 -6.66 -5.41 -0.80
C PHE A 69 -6.55 -4.32 -1.89
N PHE A 70 -5.45 -4.28 -2.65
CA PHE A 70 -5.22 -3.21 -3.63
C PHE A 70 -6.04 -3.36 -4.91
N GLU A 71 -6.25 -4.58 -5.40
CA GLU A 71 -6.67 -4.81 -6.79
C GLU A 71 -8.17 -5.12 -6.91
N THR A 72 -8.80 -5.58 -5.83
CA THR A 72 -10.18 -6.10 -5.89
C THR A 72 -11.19 -5.17 -5.23
N PHE A 73 -12.47 -5.41 -5.52
CA PHE A 73 -13.62 -4.90 -4.76
C PHE A 73 -14.08 -5.89 -3.68
N ASP A 74 -13.24 -6.87 -3.31
CA ASP A 74 -13.65 -7.90 -2.36
C ASP A 74 -14.03 -7.30 -1.00
N GLU A 75 -15.02 -7.91 -0.38
CA GLU A 75 -15.58 -7.43 0.88
C GLU A 75 -15.35 -8.47 1.98
N ASN A 76 -15.17 -7.98 3.21
CA ASN A 76 -15.21 -8.79 4.43
C ASN A 76 -14.24 -10.00 4.44
N PHE A 77 -12.94 -9.74 4.28
CA PHE A 77 -11.89 -10.76 4.34
C PHE A 77 -10.80 -10.47 5.40
N PRO A 78 -10.08 -11.50 5.90
CA PRO A 78 -9.01 -11.32 6.88
C PRO A 78 -7.84 -10.52 6.29
N TYR A 79 -7.19 -9.68 7.09
CA TYR A 79 -6.09 -8.81 6.65
C TYR A 79 -4.70 -9.34 7.03
N SER A 80 -4.62 -10.50 7.67
CA SER A 80 -3.36 -11.12 8.06
C SER A 80 -3.46 -12.64 8.02
N GLU A 81 -2.31 -13.25 7.76
CA GLU A 81 -2.04 -14.68 7.86
C GLU A 81 -2.05 -15.21 9.31
N LYS A 82 -1.99 -14.33 10.30
CA LYS A 82 -1.89 -14.69 11.73
C LYS A 82 -3.26 -15.05 12.30
N GLU A 83 -3.25 -15.77 13.43
CA GLU A 83 -4.48 -16.08 14.17
C GLU A 83 -5.23 -14.80 14.58
N PHE A 84 -6.55 -14.86 14.45
CA PHE A 84 -7.42 -13.72 14.68
C PHE A 84 -7.61 -13.44 16.18
N PRO A 85 -7.56 -12.17 16.64
CA PRO A 85 -7.24 -10.95 15.90
C PRO A 85 -5.79 -10.48 16.17
N PRO A 86 -4.94 -10.29 15.15
CA PRO A 86 -3.55 -9.88 15.37
C PRO A 86 -3.39 -8.38 15.68
N GLN A 87 -4.32 -7.52 15.25
CA GLN A 87 -4.34 -6.09 15.57
C GLN A 87 -5.73 -5.62 16.03
N GLY A 88 -6.78 -6.02 15.33
CA GLY A 88 -8.16 -5.58 15.55
C GLY A 88 -9.21 -6.62 15.21
N PHE A 89 -10.39 -6.49 15.84
CA PHE A 89 -11.54 -7.39 15.74
C PHE A 89 -12.43 -7.10 14.51
N TRP A 90 -11.84 -6.92 13.33
CA TRP A 90 -12.58 -6.63 12.09
C TRP A 90 -11.97 -7.35 10.89
N ASN A 91 -12.77 -7.48 9.83
CA ASN A 91 -12.29 -7.79 8.49
C ASN A 91 -12.13 -6.50 7.68
N ILE A 92 -11.46 -6.61 6.53
CA ILE A 92 -11.23 -5.48 5.64
C ILE A 92 -11.89 -5.67 4.27
N TYR A 93 -11.84 -4.59 3.48
CA TYR A 93 -12.41 -4.47 2.15
C TYR A 93 -11.32 -4.00 1.18
N GLY A 94 -11.38 -4.48 -0.05
CA GLY A 94 -10.51 -4.07 -1.14
C GLY A 94 -10.84 -2.66 -1.62
N ILE A 95 -9.85 -2.00 -2.23
CA ILE A 95 -9.97 -0.60 -2.67
C ILE A 95 -9.92 -0.44 -4.20
N SER A 96 -9.72 -1.53 -4.95
CA SER A 96 -9.67 -1.59 -6.42
C SER A 96 -9.03 -0.35 -7.05
N LEU A 97 -7.70 -0.29 -6.93
CA LEU A 97 -6.89 0.75 -7.53
C LEU A 97 -6.77 0.52 -9.04
N PRO A 98 -6.85 1.59 -9.85
CA PRO A 98 -6.55 1.52 -11.28
C PRO A 98 -5.12 1.07 -11.56
N GLU A 99 -4.89 0.48 -12.74
CA GLU A 99 -3.59 -0.07 -13.13
C GLU A 99 -2.44 0.95 -13.08
N ASP A 100 -2.68 2.18 -13.51
CA ASP A 100 -1.69 3.26 -13.46
C ASP A 100 -1.29 3.63 -12.03
N VAL A 101 -2.22 3.55 -11.09
CA VAL A 101 -1.94 3.77 -9.66
C VAL A 101 -1.23 2.56 -9.05
N LEU A 102 -1.60 1.34 -9.44
CA LEU A 102 -0.93 0.11 -9.01
C LEU A 102 0.54 0.09 -9.43
N ARG A 103 0.87 0.44 -10.67
CA ARG A 103 2.28 0.50 -11.12
C ARG A 103 3.11 1.48 -10.29
N LYS A 104 2.55 2.67 -10.01
CA LYS A 104 3.18 3.68 -9.14
C LYS A 104 3.48 3.14 -7.75
N VAL A 105 2.48 2.52 -7.12
CA VAL A 105 2.60 1.94 -5.78
C VAL A 105 3.62 0.79 -5.77
N TYR A 106 3.53 -0.14 -6.72
CA TYR A 106 4.34 -1.35 -6.73
C TYR A 106 5.82 -1.10 -7.05
N HIS A 107 6.14 -0.22 -8.00
CA HIS A 107 7.54 -0.07 -8.40
C HIS A 107 7.95 1.31 -8.94
N GLU A 108 7.10 2.06 -9.65
CA GLU A 108 7.59 3.30 -10.32
C GLU A 108 8.06 4.34 -9.29
N ASN A 109 7.36 4.48 -8.16
CA ASN A 109 7.80 5.39 -7.10
C ASN A 109 9.09 4.93 -6.43
N ALA A 110 9.24 3.62 -6.20
CA ALA A 110 10.46 3.05 -5.62
C ALA A 110 11.66 3.25 -6.55
N ALA A 111 11.49 3.01 -7.86
CA ALA A 111 12.50 3.25 -8.88
C ALA A 111 12.91 4.73 -8.94
N ARG A 112 11.97 5.65 -8.73
CA ARG A 112 12.24 7.09 -8.74
C ARG A 112 13.05 7.57 -7.53
N ILE A 113 12.82 7.01 -6.33
CA ILE A 113 13.38 7.59 -5.09
C ILE A 113 14.46 6.76 -4.42
N ILE A 114 14.52 5.44 -4.65
CA ILE A 114 15.47 4.54 -4.00
C ILE A 114 16.66 4.33 -4.95
N PRO A 115 17.89 4.75 -4.56
CA PRO A 115 19.07 4.58 -5.40
C PRO A 115 19.29 3.11 -5.80
N GLY A 116 19.54 2.85 -7.07
CA GLY A 116 19.83 1.51 -7.59
C GLY A 116 18.60 0.67 -7.97
N VAL A 117 17.37 1.10 -7.63
CA VAL A 117 16.15 0.35 -7.97
C VAL A 117 15.82 0.48 -9.44
N LYS A 118 15.91 1.69 -10.02
CA LYS A 118 15.65 1.93 -11.43
C LYS A 118 16.51 1.06 -12.34
N GLU A 119 17.82 1.02 -12.09
CA GLU A 119 18.78 0.27 -12.88
C GLU A 119 18.55 -1.25 -12.77
N ARG A 120 18.02 -1.73 -11.64
CA ARG A 120 17.66 -3.15 -11.47
C ARG A 120 16.39 -3.49 -12.22
N LEU A 121 15.40 -2.60 -12.21
CA LEU A 121 14.15 -2.77 -12.95
C LEU A 121 14.41 -2.81 -14.46
N GLU A 122 15.15 -1.84 -15.00
CA GLU A 122 15.52 -1.80 -16.42
C GLU A 122 16.25 -3.08 -16.87
N LYS A 123 17.12 -3.62 -16.01
CA LYS A 123 17.82 -4.90 -16.28
C LYS A 123 16.91 -6.12 -16.19
N PHE A 124 15.85 -6.08 -15.40
CA PHE A 124 14.88 -7.16 -15.31
C PHE A 124 14.00 -7.19 -16.56
N GLU A 125 13.47 -6.03 -16.96
CA GLU A 125 12.63 -5.87 -18.15
C GLU A 125 13.39 -6.24 -19.44
N ALA A 126 14.68 -5.92 -19.54
CA ALA A 126 15.50 -6.28 -20.69
C ALA A 126 15.83 -7.78 -20.82
N ARG A 127 15.47 -8.61 -19.82
CA ARG A 127 15.65 -10.07 -19.86
C ARG A 127 14.41 -10.81 -20.39
N GLU A 128 13.28 -10.14 -20.47
CA GLU A 128 12.03 -10.65 -21.05
C GLU A 128 11.94 -10.30 -22.54
#